data_AF-A0AA41XJY3-F1
#
_entry.id   AF-A0AA41XJY3-F1
#
_cell.length_a   1.000
_cell.length_b   1.000
_cell.length_c   1.000
_cell.angle_alpha   90.00
_cell.angle_beta   90.00
_cell.angle_gamma   90.00
#
_symmetry.space_group_name_H-M   'P 1'
#
loop_
_entity.id
_entity.type
_entity.pdbx_description
1 polymer ?
#
loop_
_entity_poly.entity_id
_entity_poly.type
_entity_poly.pdbx_seq_one_letter_code
_entity_poly.pdbx_strand_id
1 'polypeptide(L)'
;MTDAPAFVSGPPTLENPWPVGELAQKIRGYIERLGTAWVEGEITQWGVSGGNVYGKLKDLAGDATVSFTIWSSVKAKLPADLKQGDRVIALVKPNYWVRGGTLTMQVFEMRHVGLGDLLERLERLKSQLAAEGLFDRSRKKPLPFLPGGIGLITGRDSDAEKDVLRNAQLRWPSVRFRVVHAAVQGDRTAREVVAALEALDADPSIDVIIVARGGGDFQNLLGFSDEAVVRAVAAARTPVVSAIGHEADSPLIDLVADLRASTPTDAAKRVVPDVTEELHRVDQARLRIRGRVANLVSVEVDRIAQIRSRPVLAEPGWMIDRRSEDLTRFVARGEELVRRVIEREQNTVRELAGHLRALSPQRTLDRGYAIVQATSGPHAGHIVRADSEAPAGSSLTVTVAEGVFDAESLGRTPRGGAASRGAAADRAAADRAGADRAGDALAAESAPRDR
;
A
#
# COMPACT_ATOMS: atom_id res chain seq x y z
N MET A 1 1.86 93.63 60.05
CA MET A 1 1.58 93.01 61.35
C MET A 1 0.32 92.19 61.19
N THR A 2 0.46 90.88 61.06
CA THR A 2 -0.68 89.93 61.12
C THR A 2 -0.24 88.87 62.10
N ASP A 3 -0.82 88.93 63.29
CA ASP A 3 -0.48 88.11 64.44
C ASP A 3 -0.73 86.63 64.10
N ALA A 4 0.31 85.81 64.18
CA ALA A 4 0.16 84.36 64.11
C ALA A 4 -0.36 83.89 65.48
N PRO A 5 -1.49 83.16 65.58
CA PRO A 5 -2.03 82.78 66.88
C PRO A 5 -1.07 81.81 67.59
N ALA A 6 -0.79 82.12 68.86
CA ALA A 6 0.07 81.33 69.72
C ALA A 6 -0.51 79.92 69.94
N PHE A 7 0.36 78.90 69.80
CA PHE A 7 0.00 77.50 70.00
C PHE A 7 -0.32 77.23 71.48
N VAL A 8 -1.55 76.84 71.79
CA VAL A 8 -1.95 76.42 73.13
C VAL A 8 -1.47 74.98 73.37
N SER A 9 -0.51 74.79 74.27
CA SER A 9 -0.05 73.47 74.69
C SER A 9 -0.89 72.96 75.88
N GLY A 10 -1.85 72.09 75.62
CA GLY A 10 -2.68 71.39 76.63
C GLY A 10 -3.84 70.62 76.00
N PRO A 11 -4.47 69.66 76.70
CA PRO A 11 -5.71 69.03 76.23
C PRO A 11 -6.83 70.08 76.11
N PRO A 12 -7.68 70.03 75.08
CA PRO A 12 -8.72 71.03 74.89
C PRO A 12 -9.77 70.88 75.99
N THR A 13 -10.18 72.00 76.58
CA THR A 13 -11.25 72.05 77.58
C THR A 13 -12.43 72.84 77.04
N LEU A 14 -13.60 72.75 77.68
CA LEU A 14 -14.79 73.53 77.30
C LEU A 14 -14.49 75.04 77.28
N GLU A 15 -13.67 75.50 78.22
CA GLU A 15 -13.30 76.91 78.40
C GLU A 15 -12.18 77.37 77.44
N ASN A 16 -11.46 76.43 76.82
CA ASN A 16 -10.41 76.71 75.84
C ASN A 16 -10.40 75.67 74.71
N PRO A 17 -11.37 75.73 73.79
CA PRO A 17 -11.48 74.77 72.69
C PRO A 17 -10.42 75.06 71.62
N TRP A 18 -9.93 73.99 70.97
CA TRP A 18 -9.09 74.17 69.79
C TRP A 18 -9.90 74.76 68.62
N PRO A 19 -9.37 75.76 67.91
CA PRO A 19 -9.89 76.15 66.61
C PRO A 19 -9.90 74.93 65.67
N VAL A 20 -10.90 74.85 64.79
CA VAL A 20 -11.04 73.73 63.83
C VAL A 20 -9.76 73.57 62.99
N GLY A 21 -9.08 74.66 62.65
CA GLY A 21 -7.79 74.62 61.96
C GLY A 21 -6.67 73.99 62.79
N GLU A 22 -6.64 74.22 64.10
CA GLU A 22 -5.64 73.59 64.99
C GLU A 22 -5.89 72.09 65.14
N LEU A 23 -7.15 71.68 65.29
CA LEU A 23 -7.54 70.26 65.29
C LEU A 23 -7.11 69.57 63.99
N ALA A 24 -7.39 70.18 62.83
CA ALA A 24 -7.03 69.62 61.54
C ALA A 24 -5.51 69.51 61.33
N GLN A 25 -4.72 70.45 61.86
CA GLN A 25 -3.25 70.36 61.83
C GLN A 25 -2.72 69.28 62.76
N LYS A 26 -3.31 69.10 63.95
CA LYS A 26 -2.96 68.00 64.87
C LYS A 26 -3.29 66.63 64.28
N ILE A 27 -4.43 66.49 63.61
CA ILE A 27 -4.81 65.26 62.88
C ILE A 27 -3.78 64.96 61.79
N ARG A 28 -3.42 65.96 60.97
CA ARG A 28 -2.40 65.81 59.94
C ARG A 28 -1.07 65.33 60.54
N GLY A 29 -0.59 65.99 61.60
CA GLY A 29 0.67 65.64 62.24
C GLY A 29 0.67 64.24 62.86
N TYR A 30 -0.48 63.74 63.32
CA TYR A 30 -0.60 62.37 63.80
C TYR A 30 -0.59 61.36 62.65
N ILE A 31 -1.33 61.61 61.58
CA ILE A 31 -1.40 60.76 60.39
C ILE A 31 -0.05 60.66 59.67
N GLU A 32 0.71 61.76 59.60
CA GLU A 32 2.04 61.78 58.98
C GLU A 32 3.06 60.89 59.72
N ARG A 33 2.85 60.57 61.01
CA ARG A 33 3.70 59.65 61.78
C ARG A 33 3.61 58.20 61.31
N LEU A 34 2.55 57.82 60.58
CA LEU A 34 2.42 56.46 60.04
C LEU A 34 3.52 56.16 59.01
N GLY A 35 4.12 57.17 58.40
CA GLY A 35 5.16 56.99 57.39
C GLY A 35 4.62 56.33 56.11
N THR A 36 5.51 55.62 55.41
CA THR A 36 5.17 54.86 54.20
C THR A 36 4.86 53.41 54.56
N ALA A 37 3.85 52.82 53.93
CA ALA A 37 3.45 51.43 54.10
C ALA A 37 3.18 50.75 52.76
N TRP A 38 3.47 49.46 52.68
CA TRP A 38 3.04 48.61 51.57
C TRP A 38 1.64 48.10 51.84
N VAL A 39 0.73 48.30 50.89
CA VAL A 39 -0.66 47.84 50.98
C VAL A 39 -1.01 47.02 49.75
N GLU A 40 -1.81 45.98 49.96
CA GLU A 40 -2.37 45.16 48.90
C GLU A 40 -3.86 45.46 48.76
N GLY A 41 -4.36 45.50 47.53
CA GLY A 41 -5.79 45.59 47.29
C GLY A 41 -6.15 45.63 45.81
N GLU A 42 -7.45 45.70 45.54
CA GLU A 42 -8.01 45.78 44.19
C GLU A 42 -8.36 47.22 43.82
N ILE A 43 -7.98 47.64 42.61
CA ILE A 43 -8.32 48.96 42.08
C ILE A 43 -9.81 48.98 41.71
N THR A 44 -10.63 49.63 42.53
CA THR A 44 -12.08 49.76 42.26
C THR A 44 -12.43 50.99 41.44
N GLN A 45 -11.57 52.01 41.43
CA GLN A 45 -11.76 53.22 40.63
C GLN A 45 -10.41 53.71 40.11
N TRP A 46 -10.38 54.14 38.85
CA TRP A 46 -9.19 54.68 38.18
C TRP A 46 -9.55 55.86 37.27
N GLY A 47 -9.19 57.06 37.67
CA GLY A 47 -9.45 58.29 36.92
C GLY A 47 -8.18 59.09 36.67
N VAL A 48 -8.01 59.59 35.45
CA VAL A 48 -6.86 60.43 35.08
C VAL A 48 -7.33 61.88 34.93
N SER A 49 -6.73 62.81 35.68
CA SER A 49 -7.04 64.24 35.60
C SER A 49 -5.79 65.08 35.79
N GLY A 50 -5.56 66.04 34.89
CA GLY A 50 -4.41 66.95 34.95
C GLY A 50 -3.04 66.27 34.97
N GLY A 51 -2.93 65.06 34.40
CA GLY A 51 -1.70 64.25 34.40
C GLY A 51 -1.51 63.36 35.63
N ASN A 52 -2.30 63.53 36.68
CA ASN A 52 -2.30 62.68 37.88
C ASN A 52 -3.37 61.59 37.78
N VAL A 53 -3.21 60.52 38.56
CA VAL A 53 -4.23 59.46 38.71
C VAL A 53 -4.87 59.58 40.09
N TYR A 54 -6.18 59.46 40.15
CA TYR A 54 -6.97 59.37 41.36
C TYR A 54 -7.79 58.10 41.33
N GLY A 55 -7.84 57.37 42.44
CA GLY A 55 -8.52 56.09 42.47
C GLY A 55 -8.88 55.65 43.87
N LYS A 56 -9.42 54.43 43.95
CA LYS A 56 -9.74 53.76 45.21
C LYS A 56 -9.20 52.33 45.20
N LEU A 57 -8.64 51.93 46.32
CA LEU A 57 -8.16 50.59 46.59
C LEU A 57 -9.10 49.94 47.60
N LYS A 58 -9.66 48.78 47.26
CA LYS A 58 -10.47 47.97 48.18
C LYS A 58 -9.63 46.83 48.72
N ASP A 59 -9.78 46.54 50.00
CA ASP A 59 -9.25 45.32 50.60
C ASP A 59 -9.90 44.07 49.97
N LEU A 60 -9.15 42.97 49.94
CA LEU A 60 -9.56 41.71 49.32
C LEU A 60 -10.40 40.86 50.28
N ALA A 61 -10.14 40.96 51.58
CA ALA A 61 -10.82 40.17 52.61
C ALA A 61 -11.95 40.94 53.31
N GLY A 62 -11.87 42.28 53.34
CA GLY A 62 -12.85 43.14 54.01
C GLY A 62 -13.45 44.22 53.10
N ASP A 63 -14.36 45.01 53.68
CA ASP A 63 -15.02 46.13 52.99
C ASP A 63 -14.27 47.46 53.13
N ALA A 64 -13.06 47.43 53.68
CA ALA A 64 -12.23 48.62 53.81
C ALA A 64 -11.83 49.15 52.43
N THR A 65 -12.01 50.46 52.22
CA THR A 65 -11.64 51.14 50.97
C THR A 65 -10.86 52.41 51.30
N VAL A 66 -9.74 52.62 50.62
CA VAL A 66 -8.94 53.84 50.74
C VAL A 66 -8.82 54.56 49.41
N SER A 67 -8.88 55.89 49.44
CA SER A 67 -8.61 56.71 48.24
C SER A 67 -7.11 56.87 48.05
N PHE A 68 -6.66 56.94 46.79
CA PHE A 68 -5.25 57.13 46.47
C PHE A 68 -5.04 58.16 45.35
N THR A 69 -3.84 58.75 45.36
CA THR A 69 -3.37 59.70 44.34
C THR A 69 -1.98 59.30 43.84
N ILE A 70 -1.80 59.27 42.53
CA ILE A 70 -0.51 59.07 41.86
C ILE A 70 -0.15 60.36 41.11
N TRP A 71 1.00 60.96 41.44
CA TRP A 71 1.50 62.13 40.72
C TRP A 71 2.02 61.75 39.34
N SER A 72 1.93 62.67 38.37
CA SER A 72 2.41 62.46 36.99
C SER A 72 3.86 61.97 36.90
N SER A 73 4.73 62.45 37.79
CA SER A 73 6.15 62.04 37.90
C SER A 73 6.35 60.59 38.36
N VAL A 74 5.41 60.07 39.16
CA VAL A 74 5.41 58.67 39.61
C VAL A 74 4.72 57.80 38.57
N LYS A 75 3.61 58.27 37.99
CA LYS A 75 2.86 57.58 36.95
C LYS A 75 3.75 57.14 35.78
N ALA A 76 4.68 57.99 35.35
CA ALA A 76 5.62 57.69 34.27
C ALA A 76 6.56 56.50 34.56
N LYS A 77 6.69 56.07 35.82
CA LYS A 77 7.54 54.95 36.26
C LYS A 77 6.74 53.68 36.57
N LEU A 78 5.41 53.75 36.55
CA LEU A 78 4.53 52.61 36.82
C LEU A 78 4.26 51.81 35.54
N PRO A 79 3.84 50.53 35.65
CA PRO A 79 3.33 49.76 34.51
C PRO A 79 2.18 50.50 33.81
N ALA A 80 2.22 50.54 32.47
CA ALA A 80 1.27 51.32 31.66
C ALA A 80 -0.11 50.66 31.53
N ASP A 81 -0.23 49.41 31.95
CA ASP A 81 -1.38 48.51 31.80
C ASP A 81 -2.30 48.44 33.04
N LEU A 82 -1.95 49.15 34.12
CA LEU A 82 -2.79 49.24 35.32
C LEU A 82 -4.17 49.84 35.01
N LYS A 83 -5.22 49.11 35.36
CA LYS A 83 -6.63 49.45 35.15
C LYS A 83 -7.50 49.06 36.35
N GLN A 84 -8.75 49.51 36.30
CA GLN A 84 -9.77 49.10 37.25
C GLN A 84 -9.98 47.57 37.18
N GLY A 85 -10.10 46.93 38.35
CA GLY A 85 -10.19 45.48 38.53
C GLY A 85 -8.85 44.81 38.79
N ASP A 86 -7.72 45.52 38.65
CA ASP A 86 -6.42 44.93 38.90
C ASP A 86 -6.12 44.85 40.39
N ARG A 87 -5.60 43.69 40.81
CA ARG A 87 -5.02 43.48 42.12
C ARG A 87 -3.59 44.00 42.13
N VAL A 88 -3.26 44.89 43.06
CA VAL A 88 -1.98 45.59 43.11
C VAL A 88 -1.38 45.63 44.50
N ILE A 89 -0.05 45.67 44.53
CA ILE A 89 0.74 46.04 45.71
C ILE A 89 1.21 47.48 45.50
N ALA A 90 0.88 48.37 46.43
CA ALA A 90 1.22 49.78 46.37
C ALA A 90 2.00 50.25 47.60
N LEU A 91 3.09 50.98 47.38
CA LEU A 91 3.78 51.73 48.42
C LEU A 91 3.08 53.08 48.58
N VAL A 92 2.42 53.27 49.72
CA VAL A 92 1.59 54.45 49.99
C VAL A 92 2.06 55.24 51.20
N LYS A 93 1.81 56.55 51.20
CA LYS A 93 1.93 57.43 52.35
C LYS A 93 0.60 58.15 52.59
N PRO A 94 0.04 58.13 53.80
CA PRO A 94 -1.13 58.93 54.13
C PRO A 94 -0.87 60.42 53.95
N ASN A 95 -1.84 61.10 53.34
CA ASN A 95 -1.85 62.54 53.13
C ASN A 95 -3.22 63.10 53.51
N TYR A 96 -3.24 63.97 54.52
CA TYR A 96 -4.48 64.57 55.03
C TYR A 96 -4.61 66.02 54.57
N TRP A 97 -5.67 66.31 53.81
CA TRP A 97 -5.92 67.64 53.27
C TRP A 97 -6.70 68.52 54.25
N VAL A 98 -5.99 69.40 54.96
CA VAL A 98 -6.50 70.24 56.07
C VAL A 98 -7.71 71.11 55.70
N ARG A 99 -7.78 71.61 54.46
CA ARG A 99 -8.87 72.52 54.01
C ARG A 99 -10.23 71.83 53.82
N GLY A 100 -10.28 70.51 53.66
CA GLY A 100 -11.52 69.76 53.37
C GLY A 100 -11.66 68.47 54.14
N GLY A 101 -10.72 68.16 55.04
CA GLY A 101 -10.79 67.00 55.92
C GLY A 101 -10.65 65.64 55.22
N THR A 102 -10.16 65.61 53.97
CA THR A 102 -10.05 64.38 53.19
C THR A 102 -8.72 63.67 53.44
N LEU A 103 -8.78 62.37 53.72
CA LEU A 103 -7.61 61.49 53.77
C LEU A 103 -7.45 60.76 52.43
N THR A 104 -6.28 60.92 51.81
CA THR A 104 -5.87 60.18 50.62
C THR A 104 -4.52 59.51 50.84
N MET A 105 -4.24 58.46 50.07
CA MET A 105 -2.98 57.74 50.07
C MET A 105 -2.14 58.19 48.87
N GLN A 106 -1.03 58.87 49.10
CA GLN A 106 -0.09 59.19 48.03
C GLN A 106 0.71 57.93 47.68
N VAL A 107 0.61 57.48 46.43
CA VAL A 107 1.32 56.31 45.91
C VAL A 107 2.69 56.72 45.40
N PHE A 108 3.72 55.98 45.81
CA PHE A 108 5.11 56.12 45.34
C PHE A 108 5.51 55.01 44.39
N GLU A 109 4.92 53.82 44.55
CA GLU A 109 5.16 52.66 43.71
C GLU A 109 3.89 51.80 43.67
N MET A 110 3.59 51.18 42.53
CA MET A 110 2.44 50.29 42.36
C MET A 110 2.78 49.25 41.31
N ARG A 111 2.54 47.97 41.64
CA ARG A 111 2.78 46.83 40.75
C ARG A 111 1.59 45.88 40.84
N HIS A 112 1.31 45.14 39.77
CA HIS A 112 0.35 44.04 39.84
C HIS A 112 0.78 43.03 40.93
N VAL A 113 -0.19 42.46 41.64
CA VAL A 113 0.04 41.24 42.43
C VAL A 113 0.31 40.09 41.46
N GLY A 114 1.58 39.95 41.11
CA GLY A 114 2.31 38.70 40.96
C GLY A 114 1.78 37.64 39.99
N LEU A 115 1.69 37.94 38.69
CA LEU A 115 1.89 36.88 37.67
C LEU A 115 3.26 36.19 37.89
N GLY A 116 4.29 36.96 38.32
CA GLY A 116 5.64 36.45 38.61
C GLY A 116 5.72 35.45 39.76
N ASP A 117 5.21 35.79 40.96
CA ASP A 117 5.25 34.90 42.13
C ASP A 117 4.44 33.61 41.91
N LEU A 118 3.32 33.74 41.19
CA LEU A 118 2.47 32.61 40.83
C LEU A 118 3.15 31.70 39.80
N LEU A 119 3.78 32.27 38.77
CA LEU A 119 4.56 31.51 37.79
C LEU A 119 5.78 30.86 38.44
N GLU A 120 6.45 31.54 39.38
CA GLU A 120 7.56 30.95 40.14
C GLU A 120 7.08 29.77 41.00
N ARG A 121 5.93 29.91 41.67
CA ARG A 121 5.31 28.80 42.43
C ARG A 121 4.94 27.64 41.52
N LEU A 122 4.40 27.90 40.33
CA LEU A 122 4.07 26.87 39.35
C LEU A 122 5.32 26.17 38.80
N GLU A 123 6.39 26.90 38.52
CA GLU A 123 7.63 26.29 38.02
C GLU A 123 8.33 25.47 39.10
N ARG A 124 8.28 25.90 40.37
CA ARG A 124 8.73 25.10 41.52
C ARG A 124 7.92 23.81 41.65
N LEU A 125 6.58 23.89 41.58
CA LEU A 125 5.71 22.72 41.64
C LEU A 125 5.97 21.77 40.47
N LYS A 126 6.10 22.30 39.25
CA LYS A 126 6.46 21.52 38.05
C LYS A 126 7.79 20.80 38.24
N SER A 127 8.81 21.49 38.74
CA SER A 127 10.12 20.89 38.99
C SER A 127 10.05 19.78 40.05
N GLN A 128 9.27 19.97 41.11
CA GLN A 128 9.05 18.96 42.15
C GLN A 128 8.34 17.72 41.58
N LEU A 129 7.22 17.89 40.87
CA LEU A 129 6.46 16.77 40.30
C LEU A 129 7.24 16.04 39.18
N ALA A 130 8.08 16.76 38.44
CA ALA A 130 9.01 16.17 37.48
C ALA A 130 10.07 15.32 38.18
N ALA A 131 10.63 15.78 39.31
CA ALA A 131 11.60 15.02 40.09
C ALA A 131 11.00 13.75 40.71
N GLU A 132 9.70 13.77 41.04
CA GLU A 132 8.93 12.59 41.45
C GLU A 132 8.58 11.64 40.29
N GLY A 133 8.87 12.01 39.04
CA GLY A 133 8.63 11.19 37.85
C GLY A 133 7.17 11.15 37.38
N LEU A 134 6.31 12.07 37.84
CA LEU A 134 4.88 12.06 37.48
C LEU A 134 4.63 12.34 35.99
N PHE A 135 5.58 12.99 35.30
CA PHE A 135 5.49 13.33 33.88
C PHE A 135 6.15 12.30 32.96
N ASP A 136 6.64 11.18 33.51
CA ASP A 136 7.34 10.17 32.73
C ASP A 136 6.43 9.53 31.69
N ARG A 137 6.93 9.46 30.45
CA ARG A 137 6.23 8.82 29.33
C ARG A 137 5.89 7.36 29.60
N SER A 138 6.67 6.66 30.43
CA SER A 138 6.43 5.27 30.81
C SER A 138 5.16 5.06 31.65
N ARG A 139 4.66 6.12 32.30
CA ARG A 139 3.42 6.09 33.09
C ARG A 139 2.18 6.34 32.23
N LYS A 140 2.36 6.90 31.02
CA LYS A 140 1.25 7.23 30.13
C LYS A 140 0.66 5.98 29.50
N LYS A 141 -0.65 5.89 29.51
CA LYS A 141 -1.43 4.76 29.01
C LYS A 141 -1.82 4.97 27.56
N PRO A 142 -1.82 3.92 26.73
CA PRO A 142 -2.35 4.00 25.39
C PRO A 142 -3.87 4.17 25.44
N LEU A 143 -4.39 4.98 24.53
CA LEU A 143 -5.83 5.12 24.32
C LEU A 143 -6.41 3.85 23.68
N PRO A 144 -7.61 3.42 24.08
CA PRO A 144 -8.31 2.35 23.39
C PRO A 144 -8.60 2.79 21.94
N PHE A 145 -8.44 1.86 20.99
CA PHE A 145 -8.73 2.16 19.57
C PHE A 145 -10.19 2.57 19.36
N LEU A 146 -11.11 1.92 20.07
CA LEU A 146 -12.53 2.20 20.00
C LEU A 146 -13.13 2.23 21.42
N PRO A 147 -13.24 3.40 22.07
CA PRO A 147 -13.86 3.52 23.37
C PRO A 147 -15.39 3.30 23.26
N GLY A 148 -15.93 2.42 24.09
CA GLY A 148 -17.36 2.18 24.23
C GLY A 148 -18.06 3.14 25.20
N GLY A 149 -17.31 3.69 26.16
CA GLY A 149 -17.76 4.74 27.07
C GLY A 149 -16.70 5.83 27.30
N ILE A 150 -17.12 7.09 27.18
CA ILE A 150 -16.28 8.26 27.37
C ILE A 150 -16.80 9.08 28.55
N GLY A 151 -15.95 9.32 29.55
CA GLY A 151 -16.20 10.27 30.61
C GLY A 151 -15.86 11.68 30.14
N LEU A 152 -16.73 12.66 30.38
CA LEU A 152 -16.47 14.07 30.02
C LEU A 152 -16.63 14.95 31.26
N ILE A 153 -15.55 15.61 31.66
CA ILE A 153 -15.54 16.61 32.73
C ILE A 153 -15.49 17.98 32.07
N THR A 154 -16.53 18.79 32.26
CA THR A 154 -16.64 20.12 31.67
C THR A 154 -17.62 21.00 32.45
N GLY A 155 -17.62 22.31 32.18
CA GLY A 155 -18.59 23.23 32.76
C GLY A 155 -20.01 22.95 32.22
N ARG A 156 -21.02 23.14 33.06
CA ARG A 156 -22.44 23.00 32.68
C ARG A 156 -22.78 23.94 31.52
N ASP A 157 -23.48 23.42 30.52
CA ASP A 157 -23.96 24.15 29.33
C ASP A 157 -22.85 24.83 28.51
N SER A 158 -21.60 24.37 28.65
CA SER A 158 -20.44 24.94 27.98
C SER A 158 -20.39 24.62 26.47
N ASP A 159 -19.80 25.52 25.69
CA ASP A 159 -19.55 25.25 24.27
C ASP A 159 -18.60 24.06 24.06
N ALA A 160 -17.64 23.89 24.98
CA ALA A 160 -16.75 22.73 24.99
C ALA A 160 -17.51 21.38 25.10
N GLU A 161 -18.58 21.34 25.90
CA GLU A 161 -19.42 20.14 26.01
C GLU A 161 -20.11 19.83 24.68
N LYS A 162 -20.78 20.82 24.10
CA LYS A 162 -21.50 20.68 22.83
C LYS A 162 -20.57 20.28 21.70
N ASP A 163 -19.37 20.85 21.69
CA ASP A 163 -18.34 20.57 20.68
C ASP A 163 -17.82 19.14 20.78
N VAL A 164 -17.46 18.67 21.97
CA VAL A 164 -16.99 17.28 22.16
C VAL A 164 -18.08 16.29 21.77
N LEU A 165 -19.30 16.47 22.30
CA LEU A 165 -20.42 15.55 22.05
C LEU A 165 -20.80 15.50 20.57
N ARG A 166 -20.93 16.66 19.90
CA ARG A 166 -21.29 16.72 18.48
C ARG A 166 -20.23 16.09 17.60
N ASN A 167 -18.95 16.43 17.79
CA ASN A 167 -17.87 15.88 16.97
C ASN A 167 -17.72 14.37 17.18
N ALA A 168 -17.86 13.89 18.41
CA ALA A 168 -17.81 12.46 18.69
C ALA A 168 -19.00 11.70 18.08
N GLN A 169 -20.23 12.21 18.18
CA GLN A 169 -21.41 11.58 17.59
C GLN A 169 -21.36 11.56 16.06
N LEU A 170 -20.86 12.64 15.43
CA LEU A 170 -20.67 12.68 13.97
C LEU A 170 -19.69 11.62 13.49
N ARG A 171 -18.63 11.35 14.26
CA ARG A 171 -17.60 10.36 13.89
C ARG A 171 -17.97 8.93 14.27
N TRP A 172 -18.66 8.73 15.39
CA TRP A 172 -19.09 7.41 15.84
C TRP A 172 -20.40 7.49 16.64
N PRO A 173 -21.57 7.31 16.00
CA PRO A 173 -22.86 7.50 16.66
C PRO A 173 -23.13 6.58 17.87
N SER A 174 -22.47 5.42 17.95
CA SER A 174 -22.69 4.45 19.04
C SER A 174 -21.88 4.73 20.31
N VAL A 175 -21.06 5.78 20.34
CA VAL A 175 -20.25 6.12 21.51
C VAL A 175 -21.14 6.63 22.65
N ARG A 176 -20.93 6.14 23.87
CA ARG A 176 -21.69 6.56 25.05
C ARG A 176 -20.89 7.58 25.85
N PHE A 177 -21.56 8.64 26.29
CA PHE A 177 -20.96 9.68 27.12
C PHE A 177 -21.53 9.67 28.53
N ARG A 178 -20.65 9.80 29.52
CA ARG A 178 -20.97 10.09 30.92
C ARG A 178 -20.42 11.47 31.24
N VAL A 179 -21.28 12.48 31.20
CA VAL A 179 -20.89 13.87 31.48
C VAL A 179 -21.01 14.13 32.98
N VAL A 180 -19.94 14.65 33.59
CA VAL A 180 -19.92 15.13 34.97
C VAL A 180 -19.57 16.61 34.95
N HIS A 181 -20.48 17.44 35.43
CA HIS A 181 -20.25 18.88 35.44
C HIS A 181 -19.42 19.28 36.66
N ALA A 182 -18.32 20.00 36.42
CA ALA A 182 -17.45 20.55 37.44
C ALA A 182 -17.16 22.04 37.16
N ALA A 183 -16.85 22.82 38.18
CA ALA A 183 -16.38 24.19 38.03
C ALA A 183 -15.06 24.20 37.25
N VAL A 184 -15.08 24.77 36.05
CA VAL A 184 -13.89 24.89 35.19
C VAL A 184 -13.12 26.21 35.37
N GLN A 185 -13.56 27.05 36.31
CA GLN A 185 -12.90 28.29 36.70
C GLN A 185 -13.14 28.62 38.18
N GLY A 186 -12.20 29.34 38.79
CA GLY A 186 -12.24 29.78 40.18
C GLY A 186 -11.76 28.73 41.20
N ASP A 187 -11.85 29.08 42.48
CA ASP A 187 -11.21 28.31 43.58
C ASP A 187 -11.78 26.91 43.79
N ARG A 188 -12.98 26.63 43.27
CA ARG A 188 -13.64 25.32 43.39
C ARG A 188 -13.15 24.31 42.35
N THR A 189 -12.42 24.75 41.33
CA THR A 189 -12.04 23.91 40.19
C THR A 189 -11.27 22.66 40.60
N ALA A 190 -10.23 22.81 41.43
CA ALA A 190 -9.40 21.68 41.82
C ALA A 190 -10.23 20.58 42.52
N ARG A 191 -11.07 20.96 43.49
CA ARG A 191 -11.88 20.00 44.26
C ARG A 191 -12.94 19.32 43.41
N GLU A 192 -13.67 20.08 42.60
CA GLU A 192 -14.76 19.52 41.79
C GLU A 192 -14.24 18.65 40.64
N VAL A 193 -13.11 19.02 40.01
CA VAL A 193 -12.48 18.22 38.95
C VAL A 193 -11.92 16.91 39.51
N VAL A 194 -11.26 16.92 40.68
CA VAL A 194 -10.78 15.69 41.34
C VAL A 194 -11.95 14.76 41.66
N ALA A 195 -13.02 15.27 42.28
CA ALA A 195 -14.19 14.46 42.59
C ALA A 195 -14.87 13.88 41.34
N ALA A 196 -14.95 14.66 40.25
CA ALA A 196 -15.48 14.20 38.99
C ALA A 196 -14.59 13.12 38.33
N LEU A 197 -13.27 13.29 38.41
CA LEU A 197 -12.31 12.32 37.89
C LEU A 197 -12.37 11.00 38.65
N GLU A 198 -12.39 11.04 39.98
CA GLU A 198 -12.52 9.84 40.82
C GLU A 198 -13.84 9.10 40.58
N ALA A 199 -14.95 9.83 40.42
CA ALA A 199 -16.24 9.24 40.12
C ALA A 199 -16.27 8.52 38.75
N LEU A 200 -15.61 9.10 37.74
CA LEU A 200 -15.51 8.49 36.41
C LEU A 200 -14.49 7.34 36.37
N ASP A 201 -13.38 7.44 37.10
CA ASP A 201 -12.36 6.37 37.19
C ASP A 201 -12.87 5.14 37.96
N ALA A 202 -13.84 5.33 38.85
CA ALA A 202 -14.49 4.24 39.57
C ALA A 202 -15.46 3.43 38.69
N ASP A 203 -15.94 3.99 37.58
CA ASP A 203 -16.92 3.37 36.70
C ASP A 203 -16.24 2.49 35.63
N PRO A 204 -16.42 1.15 35.67
CA PRO A 204 -15.78 0.25 34.71
C PRO A 204 -16.34 0.35 33.29
N SER A 205 -17.44 1.10 33.07
CA SER A 205 -17.99 1.34 31.74
C SER A 205 -17.28 2.47 30.97
N ILE A 206 -16.37 3.19 31.63
CA ILE A 206 -15.63 4.31 31.06
C ILE A 206 -14.22 3.86 30.63
N ASP A 207 -13.96 3.93 29.33
CA ASP A 207 -12.69 3.51 28.74
C ASP A 207 -11.68 4.66 28.61
N VAL A 208 -12.16 5.91 28.64
CA VAL A 208 -11.33 7.12 28.55
C VAL A 208 -12.05 8.30 29.20
N ILE A 209 -11.29 9.21 29.83
CA ILE A 209 -11.83 10.41 30.47
C ILE A 209 -11.26 11.65 29.76
N ILE A 210 -12.12 12.56 29.35
CA ILE A 210 -11.75 13.84 28.73
C ILE A 210 -12.04 14.94 29.75
N VAL A 211 -11.01 15.73 30.07
CA VAL A 211 -11.17 16.98 30.82
C VAL A 211 -11.12 18.12 29.82
N ALA A 212 -12.25 18.80 29.63
CA ALA A 212 -12.39 19.84 28.63
C ALA A 212 -12.75 21.18 29.26
N ARG A 213 -12.21 22.25 28.69
CA ARG A 213 -12.57 23.62 29.01
C ARG A 213 -12.78 24.42 27.72
N GLY A 214 -13.75 25.33 27.72
CA GLY A 214 -13.90 26.33 26.67
C GLY A 214 -12.86 27.46 26.76
N GLY A 215 -12.92 28.41 25.82
CA GLY A 215 -12.04 29.57 25.81
C GLY A 215 -12.15 30.43 27.07
N GLY A 216 -11.10 31.19 27.37
CA GLY A 216 -11.08 32.21 28.42
C GLY A 216 -9.66 32.50 28.92
N ASP A 217 -9.55 33.42 29.86
CA ASP A 217 -8.25 33.94 30.31
C ASP A 217 -7.38 32.89 31.03
N PHE A 218 -6.06 33.12 31.01
CA PHE A 218 -5.05 32.28 31.65
C PHE A 218 -5.29 32.10 33.15
N GLN A 219 -5.80 33.12 33.84
CA GLN A 219 -6.07 33.06 35.28
C GLN A 219 -7.10 31.96 35.63
N ASN A 220 -8.01 31.65 34.70
CA ASN A 220 -8.97 30.58 34.90
C ASN A 220 -8.35 29.18 34.69
N LEU A 221 -7.10 29.07 34.23
CA LEU A 221 -6.39 27.79 34.02
C LEU A 221 -5.69 27.30 35.29
N LEU A 222 -5.52 28.16 36.30
CA LEU A 222 -4.73 27.88 37.50
C LEU A 222 -5.26 26.68 38.29
N GLY A 223 -6.58 26.48 38.32
CA GLY A 223 -7.19 25.33 38.98
C GLY A 223 -6.79 23.98 38.38
N PHE A 224 -6.36 23.94 37.12
CA PHE A 224 -5.87 22.73 36.44
C PHE A 224 -4.36 22.49 36.64
N SER A 225 -3.67 23.45 37.26
CA SER A 225 -2.26 23.31 37.67
C SER A 225 -2.12 23.05 39.17
N ASP A 226 -3.24 22.81 39.87
CA ASP A 226 -3.23 22.42 41.27
C ASP A 226 -2.63 21.02 41.46
N GLU A 227 -1.81 20.85 42.50
CA GLU A 227 -1.13 19.60 42.80
C GLU A 227 -2.12 18.43 42.99
N ALA A 228 -3.27 18.67 43.61
CA ALA A 228 -4.28 17.63 43.83
C ALA A 228 -4.84 17.09 42.51
N VAL A 229 -5.09 17.97 41.54
CA VAL A 229 -5.56 17.58 40.20
C VAL A 229 -4.51 16.77 39.47
N VAL A 230 -3.25 17.23 39.46
CA VAL A 230 -2.15 16.55 38.78
C VAL A 230 -1.92 15.16 39.37
N ARG A 231 -1.93 15.03 40.70
CA ARG A 231 -1.78 13.74 41.38
C ARG A 231 -2.96 12.81 41.13
N ALA A 232 -4.20 13.33 41.11
CA ALA A 232 -5.38 12.53 40.79
C ALA A 232 -5.31 11.97 39.36
N VAL A 233 -4.89 12.75 38.37
CA VAL A 233 -4.69 12.27 37.00
C VAL A 233 -3.55 11.24 36.92
N ALA A 234 -2.44 11.44 37.62
CA ALA A 234 -1.34 10.47 37.68
C ALA A 234 -1.73 9.13 38.32
N ALA A 235 -2.75 9.14 39.19
CA ALA A 235 -3.23 7.98 39.95
C ALA A 235 -4.46 7.30 39.31
N ALA A 236 -5.14 7.97 38.36
CA ALA A 236 -6.27 7.39 37.64
C ALA A 236 -5.88 6.03 37.03
N ARG A 237 -6.84 5.13 36.84
CA ARG A 237 -6.68 3.82 36.19
C ARG A 237 -7.10 3.90 34.73
N THR A 238 -8.14 4.67 34.44
CA THR A 238 -8.61 4.99 33.09
C THR A 238 -7.70 6.03 32.42
N PRO A 239 -7.42 5.94 31.10
CA PRO A 239 -6.65 6.95 30.39
C PRO A 239 -7.33 8.33 30.39
N VAL A 240 -6.55 9.39 30.60
CA VAL A 240 -7.04 10.77 30.70
C VAL A 240 -6.51 11.63 29.55
N VAL A 241 -7.43 12.38 28.93
CA VAL A 241 -7.16 13.34 27.87
C VAL A 241 -7.41 14.76 28.37
N SER A 242 -6.39 15.61 28.29
CA SER A 242 -6.53 17.04 28.58
C SER A 242 -6.89 17.81 27.33
N ALA A 243 -7.94 18.63 27.40
CA ALA A 243 -8.47 19.45 26.31
C ALA A 243 -8.80 20.87 26.81
N ILE A 244 -7.86 21.47 27.55
CA ILE A 244 -8.08 22.69 28.34
C ILE A 244 -7.45 23.95 27.70
N GLY A 245 -6.32 23.84 27.01
CA GLY A 245 -5.52 25.01 26.60
C GLY A 245 -5.07 25.04 25.14
N HIS A 246 -4.83 26.26 24.64
CA HIS A 246 -4.14 26.52 23.37
C HIS A 246 -2.60 26.47 23.57
N GLU A 247 -1.82 26.46 22.49
CA GLU A 247 -0.36 26.25 22.55
C GLU A 247 0.42 27.22 23.46
N ALA A 248 -0.10 28.43 23.71
CA ALA A 248 0.55 29.43 24.56
C ALA A 248 0.39 29.18 26.06
N ASP A 249 -0.63 28.43 26.50
CA ASP A 249 -1.00 28.26 27.90
C ASP A 249 -1.13 26.77 28.25
N SER A 250 -0.03 26.15 28.70
CA SER A 250 0.01 24.71 29.04
C SER A 250 -0.10 24.49 30.56
N PRO A 251 -1.30 24.16 31.10
CA PRO A 251 -1.46 23.83 32.51
C PRO A 251 -0.73 22.52 32.87
N LEU A 252 -0.42 22.31 34.15
CA LEU A 252 0.35 21.12 34.57
C LEU A 252 -0.38 19.79 34.30
N ILE A 253 -1.72 19.81 34.25
CA ILE A 253 -2.51 18.64 33.84
C ILE A 253 -2.13 18.11 32.44
N ASP A 254 -1.71 18.98 31.51
CA ASP A 254 -1.32 18.58 30.15
C ASP A 254 -0.06 17.70 30.15
N LEU A 255 0.82 17.90 31.13
CA LEU A 255 2.08 17.16 31.25
C LEU A 255 1.85 15.75 31.76
N VAL A 256 0.90 15.58 32.70
CA VAL A 256 0.56 14.29 33.31
C VAL A 256 -0.46 13.49 32.49
N ALA A 257 -1.35 14.15 31.75
CA ALA A 257 -2.35 13.48 30.93
C ALA A 257 -1.72 12.52 29.91
N ASP A 258 -2.41 11.42 29.64
CA ASP A 258 -1.97 10.41 28.67
C ASP A 258 -1.94 10.97 27.25
N LEU A 259 -2.89 11.86 26.95
CA LEU A 259 -2.98 12.60 25.71
C LEU A 259 -3.31 14.06 25.96
N ARG A 260 -2.54 14.97 25.37
CA ARG A 260 -2.88 16.39 25.30
C ARG A 260 -3.55 16.69 23.96
N ALA A 261 -4.76 17.22 23.98
CA ALA A 261 -5.49 17.76 22.83
C ALA A 261 -5.48 19.29 22.85
N SER A 262 -5.37 19.92 21.68
CA SER A 262 -5.25 21.38 21.56
C SER A 262 -6.57 22.13 21.75
N THR A 263 -7.70 21.45 21.57
CA THR A 263 -9.05 21.99 21.73
C THR A 263 -10.02 20.86 22.13
N PRO A 264 -11.21 21.19 22.67
CA PRO A 264 -12.26 20.21 22.89
C PRO A 264 -12.63 19.42 21.62
N THR A 265 -12.64 20.07 20.45
CA THR A 265 -12.89 19.40 19.17
C THR A 265 -11.76 18.43 18.76
N ASP A 266 -10.50 18.80 19.01
CA ASP A 266 -9.34 17.94 18.78
C ASP A 266 -9.38 16.70 19.69
N ALA A 267 -9.84 16.87 20.93
CA ALA A 267 -9.98 15.76 21.87
C ALA A 267 -10.96 14.70 21.33
N ALA A 268 -12.14 15.13 20.87
CA ALA A 268 -13.10 14.22 20.24
C ALA A 268 -12.50 13.52 19.01
N LYS A 269 -11.72 14.25 18.20
CA LYS A 269 -11.07 13.69 17.00
C LYS A 269 -9.96 12.68 17.33
N ARG A 270 -9.26 12.82 18.45
CA ARG A 270 -8.16 11.92 18.79
C ARG A 270 -8.61 10.72 19.60
N VAL A 271 -9.74 10.85 20.29
CA VAL A 271 -10.32 9.78 21.12
C VAL A 271 -11.24 8.86 20.30
N VAL A 272 -12.07 9.41 19.40
CA VAL A 272 -13.09 8.65 18.67
C VAL A 272 -12.70 8.51 17.21
N PRO A 273 -12.46 7.32 16.64
CA PRO A 273 -12.13 7.16 15.22
C PRO A 273 -13.30 7.54 14.29
N ASP A 274 -13.02 7.77 13.00
CA ASP A 274 -14.06 8.06 12.01
C ASP A 274 -14.67 6.77 11.46
N VAL A 275 -15.95 6.53 11.74
CA VAL A 275 -16.67 5.34 11.28
C VAL A 275 -16.67 5.21 9.76
N THR A 276 -16.73 6.33 9.04
CA THR A 276 -16.78 6.33 7.57
C THR A 276 -15.44 5.89 7.00
N GLU A 277 -14.34 6.37 7.58
CA GLU A 277 -13.00 5.96 7.18
C GLU A 277 -12.76 4.47 7.46
N GLU A 278 -13.14 3.99 8.65
CA GLU A 278 -12.98 2.59 9.02
C GLU A 278 -13.86 1.66 8.15
N LEU A 279 -15.09 2.05 7.83
CA LEU A 279 -15.93 1.30 6.89
C LEU A 279 -15.32 1.25 5.48
N HIS A 280 -14.74 2.35 4.99
CA HIS A 280 -14.02 2.36 3.72
C HIS A 280 -12.80 1.42 3.74
N ARG A 281 -12.03 1.40 4.84
CA ARG A 281 -10.89 0.47 4.99
C ARG A 281 -11.35 -0.99 4.96
N VAL A 282 -12.48 -1.31 5.60
CA VAL A 282 -13.09 -2.64 5.57
C VAL A 282 -13.53 -3.00 4.16
N ASP A 283 -14.19 -2.09 3.43
CA ASP A 283 -14.63 -2.37 2.06
C ASP A 283 -13.45 -2.58 1.11
N GLN A 284 -12.41 -1.74 1.20
CA GLN A 284 -11.17 -1.92 0.44
C GLN A 284 -10.52 -3.28 0.75
N ALA A 285 -10.45 -3.69 2.02
CA ALA A 285 -9.92 -5.00 2.39
C ALA A 285 -10.76 -6.13 1.78
N ARG A 286 -12.10 -6.02 1.80
CA ARG A 286 -13.01 -7.00 1.18
C ARG A 286 -12.83 -7.09 -0.32
N LEU A 287 -12.69 -5.96 -1.03
CA LEU A 287 -12.43 -5.93 -2.46
C LEU A 287 -11.10 -6.59 -2.82
N ARG A 288 -10.03 -6.31 -2.06
CA ARG A 288 -8.72 -6.95 -2.25
C ARG A 288 -8.79 -8.47 -2.03
N ILE A 289 -9.45 -8.92 -0.96
CA ILE A 289 -9.63 -10.35 -0.67
C ILE A 289 -10.40 -11.03 -1.80
N ARG A 290 -11.53 -10.46 -2.22
CA ARG A 290 -12.35 -11.00 -3.33
C ARG A 290 -11.55 -11.09 -4.63
N GLY A 291 -10.82 -10.04 -4.98
CA GLY A 291 -9.97 -10.02 -6.17
C GLY A 291 -8.88 -11.10 -6.12
N ARG A 292 -8.23 -11.29 -4.96
CA ARG A 292 -7.22 -12.33 -4.80
C ARG A 292 -7.80 -13.74 -4.93
N VAL A 293 -8.96 -13.99 -4.34
CA VAL A 293 -9.65 -15.28 -4.43
C VAL A 293 -10.11 -15.54 -5.87
N ALA A 294 -10.71 -14.56 -6.54
CA ALA A 294 -11.15 -14.69 -7.93
C ALA A 294 -9.96 -15.00 -8.86
N ASN A 295 -8.84 -14.30 -8.71
CA ASN A 295 -7.64 -14.55 -9.51
C ASN A 295 -7.06 -15.95 -9.23
N LEU A 296 -7.01 -16.39 -7.97
CA LEU A 296 -6.55 -17.73 -7.63
C LEU A 296 -7.41 -18.79 -8.32
N VAL A 297 -8.74 -18.67 -8.23
CA VAL A 297 -9.67 -19.60 -8.86
C VAL A 297 -9.50 -19.59 -10.38
N SER A 298 -9.40 -18.41 -11.01
CA SER A 298 -9.19 -18.31 -12.46
C SER A 298 -7.90 -19.01 -12.90
N VAL A 299 -6.78 -18.75 -12.21
CA VAL A 299 -5.49 -19.37 -12.54
C VAL A 299 -5.55 -20.90 -12.41
N GLU A 300 -6.18 -21.42 -11.37
CA GLU A 300 -6.29 -22.87 -11.20
C GLU A 300 -7.26 -23.51 -12.21
N VAL A 301 -8.34 -22.82 -12.58
CA VAL A 301 -9.23 -23.25 -13.67
C VAL A 301 -8.47 -23.32 -14.99
N ASP A 302 -7.71 -22.28 -15.33
CA ASP A 302 -6.91 -22.21 -16.56
C ASP A 302 -5.82 -23.30 -16.56
N ARG A 303 -5.19 -23.55 -15.41
CA ARG A 303 -4.21 -24.63 -15.24
C ARG A 303 -4.81 -26.00 -15.50
N ILE A 304 -5.99 -26.28 -14.96
CA ILE A 304 -6.71 -27.54 -15.20
C ILE A 304 -7.08 -27.63 -16.68
N ALA A 305 -7.59 -26.56 -17.28
CA ALA A 305 -7.92 -26.53 -18.71
C ALA A 305 -6.69 -26.81 -19.59
N GLN A 306 -5.53 -26.23 -19.26
CA GLN A 306 -4.28 -26.46 -19.98
C GLN A 306 -3.76 -27.90 -19.84
N ILE A 307 -3.92 -28.53 -18.67
CA ILE A 307 -3.59 -29.95 -18.49
C ILE A 307 -4.51 -30.79 -19.37
N ARG A 308 -5.82 -30.54 -19.32
CA ARG A 308 -6.83 -31.27 -20.09
C ARG A 308 -6.66 -31.12 -21.61
N SER A 309 -6.14 -29.98 -22.08
CA SER A 309 -5.91 -29.74 -23.52
C SER A 309 -4.64 -30.39 -24.07
N ARG A 310 -3.79 -30.99 -23.23
CA ARG A 310 -2.60 -31.70 -23.72
C ARG A 310 -3.02 -32.89 -24.59
N PRO A 311 -2.38 -33.12 -25.75
CA PRO A 311 -2.76 -34.21 -26.67
C PRO A 311 -2.85 -35.59 -26.01
N VAL A 312 -1.97 -35.89 -25.05
CA VAL A 312 -1.98 -37.15 -24.29
C VAL A 312 -3.28 -37.37 -23.50
N LEU A 313 -3.93 -36.31 -23.03
CA LEU A 313 -5.17 -36.37 -22.25
C LEU A 313 -6.41 -36.05 -23.10
N ALA A 314 -6.30 -35.13 -24.06
CA ALA A 314 -7.40 -34.74 -24.94
C ALA A 314 -7.68 -35.80 -26.01
N GLU A 315 -6.64 -36.46 -26.52
CA GLU A 315 -6.74 -37.43 -27.60
C GLU A 315 -5.81 -38.63 -27.35
N PRO A 316 -6.16 -39.50 -26.37
CA PRO A 316 -5.29 -40.60 -25.94
C PRO A 316 -4.97 -41.59 -27.07
N GLY A 317 -5.87 -41.70 -28.06
CA GLY A 317 -5.72 -42.57 -29.23
C GLY A 317 -4.56 -42.19 -30.15
N TRP A 318 -4.19 -40.91 -30.21
CA TRP A 318 -3.20 -40.40 -31.18
C TRP A 318 -1.85 -41.15 -31.12
N MET A 319 -1.41 -41.53 -29.92
CA MET A 319 -0.16 -42.28 -29.75
C MET A 319 -0.27 -43.70 -30.30
N ILE A 320 -1.44 -44.33 -30.20
CA ILE A 320 -1.72 -45.66 -30.73
C ILE A 320 -1.92 -45.58 -32.25
N ASP A 321 -2.70 -44.61 -32.72
CA ASP A 321 -3.01 -44.43 -34.14
C ASP A 321 -1.75 -44.19 -34.95
N ARG A 322 -0.86 -43.30 -34.49
CA ARG A 322 0.42 -43.05 -35.15
C ARG A 322 1.29 -44.31 -35.22
N ARG A 323 1.30 -45.12 -34.16
CA ARG A 323 2.06 -46.39 -34.13
C ARG A 323 1.43 -47.45 -35.03
N SER A 324 0.10 -47.47 -35.12
CA SER A 324 -0.67 -48.34 -36.01
C SER A 324 -0.38 -48.01 -37.49
N GLU A 325 -0.35 -46.71 -37.83
CA GLU A 325 0.03 -46.23 -39.16
C GLU A 325 1.48 -46.58 -39.51
N ASP A 326 2.42 -46.37 -38.59
CA ASP A 326 3.82 -46.74 -38.78
C ASP A 326 3.98 -48.25 -38.99
N LEU A 327 3.29 -49.08 -38.19
CA LEU A 327 3.28 -50.53 -38.36
C LEU A 327 2.75 -50.93 -39.73
N THR A 328 1.62 -50.35 -40.14
CA THR A 328 1.02 -50.59 -41.47
C THR A 328 1.99 -50.24 -42.58
N ARG A 329 2.69 -49.09 -42.48
CA ARG A 329 3.71 -48.66 -43.44
C ARG A 329 4.91 -49.61 -43.46
N PHE A 330 5.39 -50.06 -42.31
CA PHE A 330 6.53 -50.98 -42.23
C PHE A 330 6.19 -52.37 -42.78
N VAL A 331 4.99 -52.89 -42.52
CA VAL A 331 4.52 -54.16 -43.08
C VAL A 331 4.44 -54.06 -44.60
N ALA A 332 3.77 -53.05 -45.14
CA ALA A 332 3.65 -52.85 -46.59
C ALA A 332 5.02 -52.71 -47.28
N ARG A 333 5.95 -51.95 -46.65
CA ARG A 333 7.32 -51.80 -47.16
C ARG A 333 8.10 -53.12 -47.09
N GLY A 334 7.92 -53.90 -46.03
CA GLY A 334 8.53 -55.22 -45.89
C GLY A 334 8.08 -56.18 -46.99
N GLU A 335 6.78 -56.26 -47.23
CA GLU A 335 6.20 -57.08 -48.31
C GLU A 335 6.72 -56.68 -49.69
N GLU A 336 6.80 -55.37 -49.97
CA GLU A 336 7.33 -54.87 -51.23
C GLU A 336 8.80 -55.24 -51.41
N LEU A 337 9.64 -55.05 -50.38
CA LEU A 337 11.06 -55.38 -50.44
C LEU A 337 11.28 -56.88 -50.66
N VAL A 338 10.54 -57.73 -49.94
CA VAL A 338 10.60 -59.19 -50.11
C VAL A 338 10.17 -59.58 -51.52
N ARG A 339 9.08 -59.01 -52.04
CA ARG A 339 8.60 -59.28 -53.41
C ARG A 339 9.64 -58.89 -54.45
N ARG A 340 10.26 -57.71 -54.34
CA ARG A 340 11.34 -57.27 -55.24
C ARG A 340 12.53 -58.23 -55.22
N VAL A 341 12.92 -58.75 -54.05
CA VAL A 341 14.00 -59.73 -53.95
C VAL A 341 13.62 -61.02 -54.66
N ILE A 342 12.42 -61.56 -54.40
CA ILE A 342 11.93 -62.78 -55.06
C ILE A 342 11.87 -62.61 -56.59
N GLU A 343 11.32 -61.49 -57.08
CA GLU A 343 11.23 -61.21 -58.51
C GLU A 343 12.61 -61.11 -59.16
N ARG A 344 13.57 -60.46 -58.47
CA ARG A 344 14.96 -60.37 -58.93
C ARG A 344 15.59 -61.75 -59.07
N GLU A 345 15.51 -62.57 -58.03
CA GLU A 345 16.09 -63.92 -58.06
C GLU A 345 15.39 -64.81 -59.10
N GLN A 346 14.07 -64.70 -59.26
CA GLN A 346 13.34 -65.40 -60.32
C GLN A 346 13.76 -64.97 -61.72
N ASN A 347 13.99 -63.66 -61.94
CA ASN A 347 14.53 -63.14 -63.20
C ASN A 347 15.93 -63.70 -63.46
N THR A 348 16.81 -63.71 -62.46
CA THR A 348 18.17 -64.27 -62.56
C THR A 348 18.14 -65.76 -62.89
N VAL A 349 17.28 -66.56 -62.24
CA VAL A 349 17.10 -67.98 -62.57
C VAL A 349 16.59 -68.15 -64.00
N ARG A 350 15.62 -67.34 -64.44
CA ARG A 350 15.10 -67.39 -65.82
C ARG A 350 16.17 -67.03 -66.85
N GLU A 351 16.99 -66.03 -66.58
CA GLU A 351 18.10 -65.62 -67.44
C GLU A 351 19.16 -66.72 -67.54
N LEU A 352 19.61 -67.27 -66.40
CA LEU A 352 20.58 -68.38 -66.37
C LEU A 352 20.05 -69.61 -67.10
N ALA A 353 18.78 -69.96 -66.92
CA ALA A 353 18.13 -71.05 -67.66
C ALA A 353 18.08 -70.76 -69.16
N GLY A 354 17.85 -69.50 -69.55
CA GLY A 354 17.91 -69.02 -70.93
C GLY A 354 19.31 -69.20 -71.53
N HIS A 355 20.36 -68.78 -70.82
CA HIS A 355 21.75 -68.96 -71.24
C HIS A 355 22.14 -70.43 -71.39
N LEU A 356 21.79 -71.29 -70.42
CA LEU A 356 22.01 -72.74 -70.52
C LEU A 356 21.32 -73.34 -71.75
N ARG A 357 20.07 -72.92 -72.04
CA ARG A 357 19.33 -73.39 -73.22
C ARG A 357 19.86 -72.84 -74.54
N ALA A 358 20.48 -71.67 -74.55
CA ALA A 358 21.06 -71.05 -75.74
C ALA A 358 22.42 -71.65 -76.09
N LEU A 359 23.22 -72.00 -75.08
CA LEU A 359 24.53 -72.64 -75.22
C LEU A 359 24.44 -74.17 -75.37
N SER A 360 23.23 -74.76 -75.37
CA SER A 360 23.05 -76.20 -75.54
C SER A 360 23.47 -76.65 -76.95
N PRO A 361 24.49 -77.52 -77.08
CA PRO A 361 24.90 -78.08 -78.36
C PRO A 361 23.73 -78.82 -79.05
N GLN A 362 22.87 -79.46 -78.26
CA GLN A 362 21.70 -80.19 -78.76
C GLN A 362 20.72 -79.27 -79.51
N ARG A 363 20.45 -78.06 -79.02
CA ARG A 363 19.57 -77.11 -79.75
C ARG A 363 20.17 -76.61 -81.06
N THR A 364 21.50 -76.59 -81.16
CA THR A 364 22.17 -76.27 -82.43
C THR A 364 21.98 -77.42 -83.41
N LEU A 365 22.07 -78.68 -82.94
CA LEU A 365 21.77 -79.85 -83.75
C LEU A 365 20.28 -79.93 -84.15
N ASP A 366 19.34 -79.68 -83.23
CA ASP A 366 17.88 -79.67 -83.49
C ASP A 366 17.47 -78.61 -84.54
N ARG A 367 18.25 -77.54 -84.69
CA ARG A 367 18.06 -76.51 -85.73
C ARG A 367 18.49 -76.96 -87.13
N GLY A 368 19.00 -78.18 -87.27
CA GLY A 368 19.44 -78.77 -88.54
C GLY A 368 20.92 -78.57 -88.85
N TYR A 369 21.72 -78.13 -87.89
CA TYR A 369 23.18 -78.13 -88.02
C TYR A 369 23.74 -79.50 -87.63
N ALA A 370 24.92 -79.81 -88.15
CA ALA A 370 25.62 -81.04 -87.83
C ALA A 370 27.02 -80.73 -87.27
N ILE A 371 27.48 -81.55 -86.33
CA ILE A 371 28.88 -81.54 -85.89
C ILE A 371 29.61 -82.57 -86.72
N VAL A 372 30.57 -82.12 -87.51
CA VAL A 372 31.39 -82.98 -88.36
C VAL A 372 32.72 -83.21 -87.68
N GLN A 373 33.11 -84.47 -87.46
CA GLN A 373 34.40 -84.86 -86.91
C GLN A 373 35.18 -85.65 -87.95
N ALA A 374 36.50 -85.48 -88.02
CA ALA A 374 37.34 -86.31 -88.87
C ALA A 374 37.61 -87.65 -88.18
N THR A 375 37.50 -88.75 -88.91
CA THR A 375 37.68 -90.12 -88.39
C THR A 375 39.00 -90.73 -88.88
N SER A 376 39.58 -90.17 -89.95
CA SER A 376 40.84 -90.62 -90.56
C SER A 376 41.77 -89.43 -90.84
N GLY A 377 43.09 -89.65 -90.75
CA GLY A 377 44.12 -88.64 -91.03
C GLY A 377 44.68 -87.94 -89.78
N PRO A 378 45.55 -86.93 -89.95
CA PRO A 378 46.27 -86.27 -88.84
C PRO A 378 45.35 -85.47 -87.88
N HIS A 379 44.06 -85.36 -88.18
CA HIS A 379 43.07 -84.64 -87.36
C HIS A 379 41.93 -85.55 -86.87
N ALA A 380 42.14 -86.87 -86.86
CA ALA A 380 41.18 -87.84 -86.36
C ALA A 380 40.73 -87.53 -84.92
N GLY A 381 39.41 -87.51 -84.68
CA GLY A 381 38.77 -87.19 -83.39
C GLY A 381 38.40 -85.71 -83.19
N HIS A 382 38.89 -84.78 -84.03
CA HIS A 382 38.61 -83.35 -83.91
C HIS A 382 37.43 -82.90 -84.78
N ILE A 383 36.72 -81.84 -84.33
CA ILE A 383 35.65 -81.20 -85.11
C ILE A 383 36.27 -80.47 -86.30
N VAL A 384 35.82 -80.80 -87.50
CA VAL A 384 36.22 -80.16 -88.75
C VAL A 384 35.62 -78.78 -88.82
N ARG A 385 36.47 -77.75 -88.84
CA ARG A 385 36.07 -76.32 -88.91
C ARG A 385 36.45 -75.66 -90.23
N ALA A 386 37.44 -76.22 -90.93
CA ALA A 386 37.92 -75.70 -92.21
C ALA A 386 37.97 -76.80 -93.29
N ASP A 387 37.87 -76.41 -94.55
CA ASP A 387 37.92 -77.32 -95.70
C ASP A 387 39.28 -78.03 -95.84
N SER A 388 40.37 -77.40 -95.40
CA SER A 388 41.71 -78.00 -95.36
C SER A 388 41.83 -79.19 -94.40
N GLU A 389 40.93 -79.31 -93.42
CA GLU A 389 40.97 -80.35 -92.38
C GLU A 389 40.24 -81.63 -92.84
N ALA A 390 39.55 -81.59 -93.98
CA ALA A 390 38.90 -82.75 -94.60
C ALA A 390 39.26 -82.87 -96.10
N PRO A 391 40.52 -83.19 -96.45
CA PRO A 391 40.93 -83.42 -97.83
C PRO A 391 40.22 -84.63 -98.47
N ALA A 392 40.27 -84.75 -99.81
CA ALA A 392 39.59 -85.82 -100.55
C ALA A 392 40.02 -87.22 -100.07
N GLY A 393 39.05 -88.10 -99.82
CA GLY A 393 39.24 -89.44 -99.26
C GLY A 393 39.22 -89.52 -97.73
N SER A 394 38.99 -88.41 -97.02
CA SER A 394 38.93 -88.42 -95.55
C SER A 394 37.59 -88.95 -95.06
N SER A 395 37.60 -89.99 -94.22
CA SER A 395 36.41 -90.45 -93.50
C SER A 395 36.03 -89.45 -92.42
N LEU A 396 34.77 -89.07 -92.36
CA LEU A 396 34.17 -88.12 -91.44
C LEU A 396 33.01 -88.79 -90.73
N THR A 397 32.80 -88.44 -89.46
CA THR A 397 31.62 -88.82 -88.70
C THR A 397 30.78 -87.57 -88.44
N VAL A 398 29.52 -87.61 -88.88
CA VAL A 398 28.59 -86.48 -88.83
C VAL A 398 27.53 -86.77 -87.77
N THR A 399 27.51 -85.96 -86.73
CA THR A 399 26.49 -86.00 -85.67
C THR A 399 25.41 -84.98 -85.97
N VAL A 400 24.16 -85.41 -86.04
CA VAL A 400 22.97 -84.58 -86.26
C VAL A 400 22.08 -84.60 -85.01
N ALA A 401 20.92 -83.92 -85.04
CA ALA A 401 19.97 -83.84 -83.92
C ALA A 401 19.67 -85.22 -83.31
N GLU A 402 19.43 -86.19 -84.17
CA GLU A 402 19.18 -87.57 -83.80
C GLU A 402 20.09 -88.50 -84.60
N GLY A 403 21.08 -89.07 -83.93
CA GLY A 403 21.97 -90.07 -84.49
C GLY A 403 23.26 -89.52 -85.11
N VAL A 404 24.08 -90.47 -85.53
CA VAL A 404 25.42 -90.25 -86.07
C VAL A 404 25.58 -91.13 -87.30
N PHE A 405 26.14 -90.60 -88.38
CA PHE A 405 26.42 -91.37 -89.58
C PHE A 405 27.79 -90.99 -90.16
N ASP A 406 28.38 -91.93 -90.88
CA ASP A 406 29.67 -91.73 -91.53
C ASP A 406 29.51 -91.14 -92.93
N ALA A 407 30.44 -90.27 -93.30
CA ALA A 407 30.53 -89.61 -94.59
C ALA A 407 31.97 -89.62 -95.07
N GLU A 408 32.21 -89.54 -96.38
CA GLU A 408 33.55 -89.41 -96.94
C GLU A 408 33.68 -88.05 -97.62
N SER A 409 34.77 -87.33 -97.33
CA SER A 409 35.06 -86.05 -97.99
C SER A 409 35.52 -86.31 -99.40
N LEU A 410 34.81 -85.73 -100.38
CA LEU A 410 35.24 -85.72 -101.79
C LEU A 410 36.26 -84.60 -102.08
N GLY A 411 36.77 -83.93 -101.04
CA GLY A 411 37.69 -82.81 -101.14
C GLY A 411 36.99 -81.48 -101.37
N ARG A 412 37.78 -80.44 -101.61
CA ARG A 412 37.27 -79.08 -101.75
C ARG A 412 36.37 -78.95 -102.98
N THR A 413 35.08 -78.72 -102.76
CA THR A 413 34.15 -78.41 -103.86
C THR A 413 34.35 -76.95 -104.31
N PRO A 414 34.59 -76.66 -105.60
CA PRO A 414 34.67 -75.29 -106.11
C PRO A 414 33.34 -74.58 -105.91
N ARG A 415 33.32 -73.39 -105.31
CA ARG A 415 32.11 -72.54 -105.25
C ARG A 415 31.79 -72.01 -106.65
N GLY A 416 30.95 -72.72 -107.40
CA GLY A 416 30.35 -72.27 -108.65
C GLY A 416 29.28 -71.19 -108.42
N GLY A 417 29.29 -70.17 -109.29
CA GLY A 417 28.43 -68.98 -109.21
C GLY A 417 26.94 -69.20 -109.49
N ALA A 418 26.19 -68.15 -109.16
CA ALA A 418 24.74 -68.00 -109.18
C ALA A 418 23.99 -68.47 -110.44
N ALA A 419 22.78 -69.04 -110.27
CA ALA A 419 21.57 -68.65 -111.03
C ALA A 419 20.30 -69.44 -110.66
N SER A 420 19.23 -68.66 -110.46
CA SER A 420 17.85 -68.84 -110.96
C SER A 420 16.70 -69.07 -109.95
N ARG A 421 15.63 -68.29 -110.22
CA ARG A 421 14.25 -68.29 -109.68
C ARG A 421 14.07 -67.46 -108.40
N GLY A 422 13.48 -66.26 -108.40
CA GLY A 422 12.57 -65.65 -109.37
C GLY A 422 11.13 -66.14 -109.17
N ALA A 423 10.31 -65.26 -108.57
CA ALA A 423 8.85 -65.22 -108.60
C ALA A 423 8.04 -66.29 -107.85
N ALA A 424 7.75 -66.02 -106.56
CA ALA A 424 6.44 -66.25 -105.94
C ALA A 424 6.39 -65.52 -104.57
N ALA A 425 5.24 -64.94 -104.24
CA ALA A 425 4.91 -64.26 -102.97
C ALA A 425 5.37 -62.80 -102.82
N ASP A 426 4.99 -61.99 -103.81
CA ASP A 426 4.31 -60.73 -103.51
C ASP A 426 2.80 -61.04 -103.36
N ARG A 427 2.09 -60.26 -102.53
CA ARG A 427 0.68 -60.40 -102.06
C ARG A 427 0.48 -61.10 -100.72
N ALA A 428 0.63 -60.35 -99.62
CA ALA A 428 -0.36 -60.25 -98.52
C ALA A 428 0.25 -59.57 -97.28
N ALA A 429 0.44 -58.26 -97.31
CA ALA A 429 0.42 -57.41 -96.10
C ALA A 429 0.37 -55.92 -96.46
N ALA A 430 -0.39 -55.58 -97.51
CA ALA A 430 -0.89 -54.23 -97.74
C ALA A 430 -2.36 -54.25 -97.33
N ASP A 431 -2.61 -54.37 -96.03
CA ASP A 431 -3.91 -54.06 -95.43
C ASP A 431 -3.72 -53.93 -93.91
N ARG A 432 -4.27 -52.84 -93.33
CA ARG A 432 -4.16 -52.41 -91.91
C ARG A 432 -3.00 -51.48 -91.55
N ALA A 433 -2.78 -50.45 -92.36
CA ALA A 433 -2.31 -49.15 -91.88
C ALA A 433 -3.43 -48.13 -92.11
N GLY A 434 -4.30 -47.93 -91.12
CA GLY A 434 -5.41 -46.98 -91.20
C GLY A 434 -6.55 -47.28 -90.23
N ALA A 435 -6.40 -46.86 -88.97
CA ALA A 435 -7.49 -46.43 -88.07
C ALA A 435 -6.89 -46.01 -86.71
N ASP A 436 -7.44 -44.95 -86.13
CA ASP A 436 -7.24 -44.44 -84.76
C ASP A 436 -5.97 -43.67 -84.41
N ARG A 437 -5.82 -42.50 -85.06
CA ARG A 437 -5.40 -41.26 -84.37
C ARG A 437 -6.04 -40.04 -85.03
N ALA A 438 -7.24 -39.65 -84.60
CA ALA A 438 -7.72 -38.26 -84.55
C ALA A 438 -9.15 -38.20 -84.01
N GLY A 439 -9.36 -37.41 -82.96
CA GLY A 439 -10.66 -37.07 -82.39
C GLY A 439 -10.47 -36.80 -80.89
N ASP A 440 -10.72 -35.63 -80.35
CA ASP A 440 -11.10 -34.35 -80.93
C ASP A 440 -10.81 -33.30 -79.86
N ALA A 441 -10.35 -32.12 -80.27
CA ALA A 441 -10.10 -30.99 -79.38
C ALA A 441 -10.87 -29.78 -79.90
N LEU A 442 -11.88 -29.32 -79.15
CA LEU A 442 -12.53 -27.99 -79.22
C LEU A 442 -13.37 -27.84 -77.93
N ALA A 443 -13.04 -26.89 -77.05
CA ALA A 443 -13.71 -25.58 -76.87
C ALA A 443 -15.15 -25.70 -76.31
N ALA A 444 -15.65 -24.96 -75.31
CA ALA A 444 -15.27 -23.68 -74.73
C ALA A 444 -15.98 -23.46 -73.36
N GLU A 445 -15.49 -22.47 -72.60
CA GLU A 445 -16.27 -21.42 -71.92
C GLU A 445 -17.32 -21.76 -70.84
N SER A 446 -17.08 -21.35 -69.59
CA SER A 446 -17.92 -20.40 -68.80
C SER A 446 -17.58 -20.42 -67.30
N ALA A 447 -17.11 -19.28 -66.79
CA ALA A 447 -17.22 -18.88 -65.37
C ALA A 447 -18.69 -18.51 -65.06
N PRO A 448 -19.20 -18.44 -63.79
CA PRO A 448 -18.67 -17.50 -62.79
C PRO A 448 -18.84 -17.85 -61.27
N ARG A 449 -18.14 -17.03 -60.46
CA ARG A 449 -18.52 -16.44 -59.15
C ARG A 449 -18.52 -17.25 -57.84
N ASP A 450 -17.69 -16.75 -56.92
CA ASP A 450 -17.94 -16.40 -55.51
C ASP A 450 -18.79 -17.32 -54.63
N ARG A 451 -18.12 -17.91 -53.62
CA ARG A 451 -18.32 -17.59 -52.20
C ARG A 451 -17.12 -17.99 -51.36
#